data_AF-A0A0Q0J5T3-F1
#
_entry.id   AF-A0A0Q0J5T3-F1
#
_cell.length_a   1.000
_cell.length_b   1.000
_cell.length_c   1.000
_cell.angle_alpha   90.00
_cell.angle_beta   90.00
_cell.angle_gamma   90.00
#
_symmetry.space_group_name_H-M   'P 1'
#
loop_
_entity.id
_entity.type
_entity.pdbx_description
1 polymer ?
#
loop_
_entity_poly.entity_id
_entity_poly.type
_entity_poly.pdbx_seq_one_letter_code
_entity_poly.pdbx_strand_id
1 'polypeptide(L)'
;MDSTLTKEELACFSELFAKTPSAVKKVPEGPNETVSVTTEIPATLASLLGKTQLTLLAEISHYRLWFPLNIAMDELGQFVPKLGIPEVVDTRGADRSWRMNELDNVRIIDFDTNLAIDVLSLSSTGLTLYAPNIDDTEEARQAKLILTKDISFDIEYQVVRSENGVIAATIVVSDESRETLRQFLFSMHKAQHSNLYERVVDSDKTDIEGAEKSLLSLKSET
;
A
#
# COMPACT_ATOMS: atom_id res chain seq x y z
N MET A 1 -20.90 24.89 15.77
CA MET A 1 -21.61 23.64 15.43
C MET A 1 -21.24 22.65 16.52
N ASP A 2 -22.15 22.43 17.45
CA ASP A 2 -21.90 21.59 18.62
C ASP A 2 -21.95 20.12 18.20
N SER A 3 -20.80 19.48 18.18
CA SER A 3 -20.66 18.05 17.96
C SER A 3 -20.69 17.38 19.34
N THR A 4 -21.90 17.12 19.85
CA THR A 4 -22.09 16.33 21.05
C THR A 4 -22.33 14.88 20.64
N LEU A 5 -21.37 14.01 20.98
CA LEU A 5 -21.52 12.56 20.85
C LEU A 5 -22.77 12.12 21.61
N THR A 6 -23.54 11.22 21.01
CA THR A 6 -24.67 10.57 21.67
C THR A 6 -24.19 9.74 22.87
N LYS A 7 -25.09 9.42 23.79
CA LYS A 7 -24.74 8.63 24.99
C LYS A 7 -24.25 7.24 24.60
N GLU A 8 -24.82 6.69 23.53
CA GLU A 8 -24.46 5.41 22.94
C GLU A 8 -23.04 5.44 22.35
N GLU A 9 -22.69 6.51 21.62
CA GLU A 9 -21.35 6.72 21.07
C GLU A 9 -20.31 6.92 22.19
N LEU A 10 -20.64 7.70 23.22
CA LEU A 10 -19.77 7.93 24.39
C LEU A 10 -19.51 6.65 25.17
N ALA A 11 -20.52 5.81 25.38
CA ALA A 11 -20.36 4.52 26.05
C ALA A 11 -19.44 3.59 25.23
N CYS A 12 -19.62 3.55 23.91
CA CYS A 12 -18.79 2.79 22.99
C CYS A 12 -17.32 3.21 23.06
N PHE A 13 -17.02 4.51 22.95
CA PHE A 13 -15.64 5.00 23.06
C PHE A 13 -15.02 4.76 24.43
N SER A 14 -15.83 4.85 25.49
CA SER A 14 -15.36 4.59 26.86
C SER A 14 -14.96 3.12 27.04
N GLU A 15 -15.69 2.18 26.45
CA GLU A 15 -15.35 0.75 26.47
C GLU A 15 -14.12 0.44 25.60
N LEU A 16 -14.01 1.03 24.41
CA LEU A 16 -12.90 0.79 23.47
C LEU A 16 -11.54 1.26 24.00
N PHE A 17 -11.53 2.36 24.75
CA PHE A 17 -10.31 2.96 25.30
C PHE A 17 -10.16 2.72 26.82
N ALA A 18 -11.01 1.88 27.41
CA ALA A 18 -10.85 1.46 28.79
C ALA A 18 -9.53 0.68 28.91
N LYS A 19 -8.67 1.08 29.87
CA LYS A 19 -7.32 0.53 30.13
C LYS A 19 -7.28 -0.96 30.52
N THR A 20 -8.40 -1.66 30.50
CA THR A 20 -8.49 -3.07 30.88
C THR A 20 -9.07 -3.87 29.71
N PRO A 21 -8.25 -4.65 28.99
CA PRO A 21 -8.79 -5.60 28.02
C PRO A 21 -9.69 -6.60 28.75
N SER A 22 -10.94 -6.73 28.31
CA SER A 22 -11.80 -7.85 28.70
C SER A 22 -11.05 -9.14 28.41
N ALA A 23 -11.01 -10.02 29.41
CA ALA A 23 -10.12 -11.15 29.52
C ALA A 23 -10.06 -12.02 28.26
N VAL A 24 -9.01 -11.81 27.44
CA VAL A 24 -8.60 -12.77 26.42
C VAL A 24 -8.06 -13.98 27.15
N LYS A 25 -8.73 -15.13 27.02
CA LYS A 25 -8.19 -16.43 27.46
C LYS A 25 -6.83 -16.63 26.79
N LYS A 26 -5.78 -16.82 27.60
CA LYS A 26 -4.43 -17.15 27.13
C LYS A 26 -4.47 -18.33 26.16
N VAL A 27 -4.12 -18.07 24.90
CA VAL A 27 -3.72 -19.10 23.93
C VAL A 27 -2.23 -19.39 24.17
N PRO A 28 -1.75 -20.65 24.04
CA PRO A 28 -0.36 -21.00 24.33
C PRO A 28 0.59 -20.34 23.32
N GLU A 29 1.71 -19.85 23.84
CA GLU A 29 2.81 -19.26 23.07
C GLU A 29 3.39 -20.28 22.08
N GLY A 30 3.29 -19.98 20.79
CA GLY A 30 3.95 -20.66 19.69
C GLY A 30 4.62 -19.64 18.75
N PRO A 31 5.72 -19.98 18.06
CA PRO A 31 6.65 -19.02 17.47
C PRO A 31 6.23 -18.50 16.09
N ASN A 32 4.95 -18.17 15.92
CA ASN A 32 4.45 -17.48 14.73
C ASN A 32 3.73 -16.21 15.20
N GLU A 33 4.43 -15.08 15.21
CA GLU A 33 3.80 -13.75 15.25
C GLU A 33 3.04 -13.53 13.94
N THR A 34 1.87 -14.16 13.84
CA THR A 34 0.79 -13.63 13.03
C THR A 34 0.24 -12.45 13.80
N VAL A 35 0.12 -11.28 13.17
CA VAL A 35 -0.67 -10.16 13.69
C VAL A 35 -2.08 -10.67 13.94
N SER A 36 -2.37 -11.11 15.16
CA SER A 36 -3.68 -11.62 15.55
C SER A 36 -4.51 -10.41 15.97
N VAL A 37 -5.30 -9.88 15.03
CA VAL A 37 -6.39 -8.97 15.39
C VAL A 37 -7.43 -9.82 16.10
N THR A 38 -7.70 -9.53 17.37
CA THR A 38 -8.75 -10.22 18.14
C THR A 38 -10.08 -10.06 17.41
N THR A 39 -10.70 -11.19 17.05
CA THR A 39 -11.87 -11.29 16.16
C THR A 39 -13.20 -10.92 16.83
N GLU A 40 -13.20 -10.70 18.15
CA GLU A 40 -14.38 -10.24 18.89
C GLU A 40 -14.43 -8.72 18.91
N ILE A 41 -14.97 -8.15 17.84
CA ILE A 41 -15.22 -6.72 17.73
C ILE A 41 -16.65 -6.44 18.24
N PRO A 42 -16.86 -5.53 19.22
CA PRO A 42 -18.19 -5.15 19.67
C PRO A 42 -19.09 -4.75 18.50
N ALA A 43 -20.38 -5.13 18.51
CA ALA A 43 -21.31 -4.92 17.41
C ALA A 43 -21.44 -3.44 16.99
N THR A 44 -21.23 -2.51 17.93
CA THR A 44 -21.15 -1.07 17.67
C THR A 44 -19.91 -0.70 16.86
N LEU A 45 -18.74 -1.21 17.24
CA LEU A 45 -17.49 -1.02 16.50
C LEU A 45 -17.55 -1.70 15.13
N ALA A 46 -18.21 -2.86 15.01
CA ALA A 46 -18.48 -3.50 13.72
C ALA A 46 -19.26 -2.60 12.75
N SER A 47 -20.30 -1.93 13.24
CA SER A 47 -21.10 -1.02 12.42
C SER A 47 -20.31 0.23 11.99
N LEU A 48 -19.34 0.65 12.81
CA LEU A 48 -18.42 1.74 12.50
C LEU A 48 -17.41 1.29 11.44
N LEU A 49 -16.74 0.15 11.65
CA LEU A 49 -15.72 -0.40 10.76
C LEU A 49 -16.26 -0.80 9.39
N GLY A 50 -17.52 -1.22 9.29
CA GLY A 50 -18.17 -1.49 8.01
C GLY A 50 -18.47 -0.23 7.18
N LYS A 51 -18.37 0.97 7.77
CA LYS A 51 -18.65 2.26 7.11
C LYS A 51 -17.43 3.17 7.02
N THR A 52 -16.30 2.81 7.63
CA THR A 52 -15.09 3.63 7.62
C THR A 52 -14.11 3.17 6.54
N GLN A 53 -13.42 4.15 5.94
CA GLN A 53 -12.23 3.86 5.15
C GLN A 53 -11.06 3.70 6.12
N LEU A 54 -10.54 2.48 6.24
CA LEU A 54 -9.39 2.19 7.08
C LEU A 54 -8.16 2.07 6.20
N THR A 55 -7.01 2.50 6.72
CA THR A 55 -5.71 2.34 6.07
C THR A 55 -4.74 1.77 7.08
N LEU A 56 -4.05 0.69 6.73
CA LEU A 56 -2.93 0.18 7.50
C LEU A 56 -1.66 0.87 6.99
N LEU A 57 -0.88 1.45 7.91
CA LEU A 57 0.42 2.04 7.65
C LEU A 57 1.51 1.05 8.01
N ALA A 58 2.44 0.80 7.09
CA ALA A 58 3.72 0.17 7.38
C ALA A 58 4.86 1.11 7.00
N GLU A 59 5.92 1.16 7.80
CA GLU A 59 7.13 1.92 7.50
C GLU A 59 8.28 0.96 7.20
N ILE A 60 8.95 1.15 6.06
CA ILE A 60 10.08 0.32 5.63
C ILE A 60 11.17 1.25 5.08
N SER A 61 12.31 1.33 5.76
CA SER A 61 13.37 2.30 5.44
C SER A 61 12.81 3.73 5.40
N HIS A 62 12.90 4.40 4.25
CA HIS A 62 12.38 5.74 4.00
C HIS A 62 11.11 5.72 3.15
N TYR A 63 10.39 4.60 3.18
CA TYR A 63 9.09 4.44 2.52
C TYR A 63 8.00 4.18 3.56
N ARG A 64 6.82 4.72 3.27
CA ARG A 64 5.57 4.34 3.93
C ARG A 64 4.69 3.61 2.94
N LEU A 65 4.11 2.50 3.37
CA LEU A 65 3.14 1.71 2.61
C LEU A 65 1.78 1.91 3.25
N TRP A 66 0.84 2.46 2.48
CA TRP A 66 -0.53 2.74 2.92
C TRP A 66 -1.47 1.73 2.27
N PHE A 67 -1.83 0.68 3.00
CA PHE A 67 -2.72 -0.37 2.53
C PHE A 67 -4.17 0.00 2.83
N PRO A 68 -5.05 0.08 1.83
CA PRO A 68 -6.49 0.10 2.08
C PRO A 68 -6.87 -1.13 2.91
N LEU A 69 -7.61 -0.96 3.99
CA LEU A 69 -8.05 -2.05 4.84
C LEU A 69 -9.57 -2.16 4.78
N ASN A 70 -10.06 -3.27 4.25
CA ASN A 70 -11.47 -3.63 4.26
C ASN A 70 -11.70 -4.71 5.31
N ILE A 71 -12.74 -4.56 6.12
CA ILE A 71 -13.12 -5.58 7.10
C ILE A 71 -14.40 -6.24 6.59
N ALA A 72 -14.30 -7.50 6.17
CA ALA A 72 -15.43 -8.32 5.75
C ALA A 72 -15.85 -9.26 6.87
N MET A 73 -17.10 -9.75 6.85
CA MET A 73 -17.51 -10.90 7.67
C MET A 73 -17.42 -12.18 6.84
N ASP A 74 -16.92 -13.25 7.45
CA ASP A 74 -17.02 -14.59 6.88
C ASP A 74 -18.36 -15.28 7.21
N GLU A 75 -18.52 -16.51 6.72
CA GLU A 75 -19.73 -17.33 6.94
C GLU A 75 -19.98 -17.68 8.41
N LEU A 76 -18.95 -17.59 9.25
CA LEU A 76 -19.02 -17.83 10.70
C LEU A 76 -19.28 -16.54 11.48
N GLY A 77 -19.48 -15.41 10.77
CA GLY A 77 -19.69 -14.09 11.37
C GLY A 77 -18.40 -13.48 11.95
N GLN A 78 -17.22 -14.01 11.61
CA GLN A 78 -15.94 -13.47 12.05
C GLN A 78 -15.48 -12.36 11.11
N PHE A 79 -14.85 -11.34 11.68
CA PHE A 79 -14.24 -10.27 10.91
C PHE A 79 -12.92 -10.71 10.30
N VAL A 80 -12.84 -10.65 8.97
CA VAL A 80 -11.64 -10.95 8.19
C VAL A 80 -11.09 -9.65 7.59
N PRO A 81 -9.92 -9.18 8.05
CA PRO A 81 -9.25 -8.04 7.43
C PRO A 81 -8.71 -8.43 6.05
N LYS A 82 -9.01 -7.61 5.05
CA LYS A 82 -8.51 -7.72 3.68
C LYS A 82 -7.72 -6.47 3.35
N LEU A 83 -6.43 -6.63 3.14
CA LEU A 83 -5.56 -5.56 2.67
C LEU A 83 -5.68 -5.43 1.15
N GLY A 84 -5.93 -4.21 0.70
CA GLY A 84 -5.76 -3.81 -0.70
C GLY A 84 -4.29 -3.59 -1.03
N ILE A 85 -4.02 -3.23 -2.28
CA ILE A 85 -2.67 -2.91 -2.71
C ILE A 85 -2.23 -1.60 -2.05
N PRO A 86 -0.97 -1.48 -1.56
CA PRO A 86 -0.53 -0.27 -0.90
C PRO A 86 -0.23 0.86 -1.88
N GLU A 87 -0.48 2.09 -1.46
CA GLU A 87 0.24 3.24 -2.00
C GLU A 87 1.61 3.34 -1.35
N VAL A 88 2.64 3.59 -2.16
CA VAL A 88 4.02 3.79 -1.69
C VAL A 88 4.28 5.29 -1.60
N VAL A 89 4.76 5.76 -0.45
CA VAL A 89 5.11 7.15 -0.18
C VAL A 89 6.60 7.22 0.15
N ASP A 90 7.35 8.11 -0.52
CA ASP A 90 8.76 8.38 -0.24
C ASP A 90 8.87 9.52 0.80
N THR A 91 9.49 9.22 1.94
CA THR A 91 9.61 10.14 3.09
C THR A 91 10.92 10.92 3.12
N ARG A 92 11.82 10.76 2.14
CA ARG A 92 13.08 11.54 2.07
C ARG A 92 12.87 13.01 1.71
N GLY A 93 11.64 13.39 1.36
CA GLY A 93 11.28 14.74 0.96
C GLY A 93 9.99 15.20 1.63
N ALA A 94 9.06 15.71 0.84
CA ALA A 94 7.79 16.26 1.30
C ALA A 94 6.66 15.22 1.47
N ASP A 95 6.98 14.00 1.94
CA ASP A 95 6.03 12.88 2.07
C ASP A 95 5.13 12.74 0.82
N ARG A 96 5.75 12.39 -0.31
CA ARG A 96 5.07 12.34 -1.61
C ARG A 96 4.89 10.91 -2.09
N SER A 97 3.84 10.68 -2.88
CA SER A 97 3.67 9.42 -3.61
C SER A 97 4.95 9.09 -4.37
N TRP A 98 5.42 7.85 -4.20
CA TRP A 98 6.59 7.35 -4.89
C TRP A 98 6.40 7.50 -6.40
N ARG A 99 7.49 7.85 -7.07
CA ARG A 99 7.49 8.22 -8.46
C ARG A 99 8.47 7.36 -9.22
N MET A 100 7.94 6.61 -10.18
CA MET A 100 8.73 5.84 -11.12
C MET A 100 9.26 6.77 -12.20
N ASN A 101 10.58 6.75 -12.43
CA ASN A 101 11.24 7.58 -13.46
C ASN A 101 11.84 6.73 -14.59
N GLU A 102 12.05 5.44 -14.34
CA GLU A 102 12.52 4.47 -15.34
C GLU A 102 11.28 3.77 -15.90
N LEU A 103 10.76 4.31 -17.00
CA LEU A 103 9.53 3.86 -17.64
C LEU A 103 9.86 3.26 -19.01
N ASP A 104 9.76 1.94 -19.11
CA ASP A 104 9.81 1.27 -20.40
C ASP A 104 8.43 1.21 -21.02
N ASN A 105 8.24 1.86 -22.18
CA ASN A 105 7.03 1.79 -23.00
C ASN A 105 5.74 2.36 -22.38
N VAL A 106 5.83 3.11 -21.28
CA VAL A 106 4.67 3.80 -20.71
C VAL A 106 4.41 5.09 -21.46
N ARG A 107 3.21 5.23 -21.99
CA ARG A 107 2.83 6.34 -22.88
C ARG A 107 1.39 6.76 -22.63
N ILE A 108 1.05 7.98 -23.01
CA ILE A 108 -0.34 8.38 -23.17
C ILE A 108 -0.68 8.53 -24.65
N ILE A 109 -1.95 8.33 -24.98
CA ILE A 109 -2.55 8.79 -26.24
C ILE A 109 -3.50 9.92 -25.87
N ASP A 110 -3.10 11.16 -26.14
CA ASP A 110 -3.93 12.35 -25.90
C ASP A 110 -5.07 12.37 -26.93
N PHE A 111 -6.32 12.56 -26.48
CA PHE A 111 -7.48 12.43 -27.36
C PHE A 111 -7.69 13.65 -28.27
N ASP A 112 -7.24 14.83 -27.86
CA ASP A 112 -7.42 16.05 -28.66
C ASP A 112 -6.43 16.12 -29.82
N THR A 113 -5.17 15.76 -29.58
CA THR A 113 -4.09 15.77 -30.57
C THR A 113 -3.90 14.42 -31.28
N ASN A 114 -4.44 13.35 -30.70
CA ASN A 114 -4.23 11.97 -31.14
C ASN A 114 -2.74 11.57 -31.21
N LEU A 115 -1.88 12.23 -30.43
CA LEU A 115 -0.46 11.95 -30.36
C LEU A 115 -0.17 10.92 -29.26
N ALA A 116 0.72 9.98 -29.59
CA ALA A 116 1.34 9.11 -28.60
C ALA A 116 2.52 9.87 -27.96
N ILE A 117 2.47 10.05 -26.65
CA ILE A 117 3.41 10.86 -25.88
C ILE A 117 4.07 10.01 -24.80
N ASP A 118 5.39 10.08 -24.73
CA ASP A 118 6.17 9.32 -23.75
C ASP A 118 6.00 9.90 -22.34
N VAL A 119 5.77 8.99 -21.39
CA VAL A 119 5.73 9.32 -19.96
C VAL A 119 7.15 9.24 -19.42
N LEU A 120 7.65 10.36 -18.92
CA LEU A 120 8.99 10.50 -18.32
C LEU A 120 9.00 10.12 -16.84
N SER A 121 7.89 10.34 -16.13
CA SER A 121 7.73 9.88 -14.76
C SER A 121 6.27 9.69 -14.39
N LEU A 122 5.96 8.75 -13.50
CA LEU A 122 4.60 8.38 -13.10
C LEU A 122 4.50 8.14 -11.59
N SER A 123 3.44 8.67 -10.98
CA SER A 123 3.00 8.35 -9.61
C SER A 123 1.50 8.06 -9.61
N SER A 124 0.94 7.75 -8.43
CA SER A 124 -0.49 7.51 -8.23
C SER A 124 -1.39 8.70 -8.60
N THR A 125 -0.84 9.92 -8.55
CA THR A 125 -1.57 11.19 -8.64
C THR A 125 -1.08 12.11 -9.75
N GLY A 126 0.00 11.77 -10.43
CA GLY A 126 0.51 12.64 -11.49
C GLY A 126 1.57 12.00 -12.37
N LEU A 127 1.82 12.63 -13.50
CA LEU A 127 2.77 12.17 -14.50
C LEU A 127 3.58 13.34 -15.07
N THR A 128 4.66 13.01 -15.77
CA THR A 128 5.45 13.97 -16.53
C THR A 128 5.59 13.47 -17.95
N LEU A 129 5.45 14.37 -18.92
CA LEU A 129 5.45 14.04 -20.34
C LEU A 129 6.47 14.92 -21.06
N TYR A 130 7.04 14.39 -22.14
CA TYR A 130 7.70 15.22 -23.13
C TYR A 130 6.70 15.61 -24.23
N ALA A 131 6.12 16.79 -24.12
CA ALA A 131 5.04 17.26 -24.98
C ALA A 131 5.24 18.74 -25.37
N PRO A 132 6.18 19.05 -26.29
CA PRO A 132 6.47 20.42 -26.69
C PRO A 132 5.32 21.12 -27.42
N ASN A 133 4.33 20.34 -27.89
CA ASN A 133 3.16 20.81 -28.63
C ASN A 133 1.89 20.90 -27.77
N ILE A 134 1.99 20.63 -26.47
CA ILE A 134 0.87 20.78 -25.54
C ILE A 134 1.10 22.08 -24.78
N ASP A 135 0.17 23.01 -24.98
CA ASP A 135 0.19 24.29 -24.28
C ASP A 135 -0.22 24.11 -22.81
N ASP A 136 0.28 25.01 -21.96
CA ASP A 136 -0.10 25.12 -20.55
C ASP A 136 -1.50 25.73 -20.47
N THR A 137 -2.52 24.89 -20.66
CA THR A 137 -3.94 25.28 -20.57
C THR A 137 -4.49 24.93 -19.19
N GLU A 138 -5.35 25.79 -18.63
CA GLU A 138 -6.05 25.48 -17.37
C GLU A 138 -7.06 24.34 -17.52
N GLU A 139 -7.44 23.98 -18.75
CA GLU A 139 -8.40 22.92 -19.03
C GLU A 139 -7.80 21.53 -18.86
N ALA A 140 -8.58 20.66 -18.22
CA ALA A 140 -8.25 19.25 -18.09
C ALA A 140 -8.43 18.54 -19.45
N ARG A 141 -7.51 17.63 -19.77
CA ARG A 141 -7.43 16.92 -21.04
C ARG A 141 -7.70 15.44 -20.83
N GLN A 142 -8.28 14.79 -21.82
CA GLN A 142 -8.52 13.34 -21.77
C GLN A 142 -7.45 12.58 -22.55
N ALA A 143 -7.02 11.45 -22.01
CA ALA A 143 -6.07 10.59 -22.66
C ALA A 143 -6.29 9.12 -22.28
N LYS A 144 -5.68 8.23 -23.04
CA LYS A 144 -5.50 6.83 -22.65
C LYS A 144 -4.09 6.63 -22.12
N LEU A 145 -3.95 6.24 -20.87
CA LEU A 145 -2.68 5.82 -20.28
C LEU A 145 -2.43 4.35 -20.61
N ILE A 146 -1.28 4.07 -21.22
CA ILE A 146 -0.82 2.73 -21.55
C ILE A 146 0.36 2.42 -20.65
N LEU A 147 0.16 1.50 -19.70
CA LEU A 147 1.20 1.06 -18.76
C LEU A 147 1.99 -0.12 -19.32
N THR A 148 1.31 -1.04 -20.01
CA THR A 148 1.92 -2.18 -20.70
C THR A 148 1.10 -2.52 -21.95
N LYS A 149 1.46 -3.59 -22.67
CA LYS A 149 0.67 -4.07 -23.82
C LYS A 149 -0.76 -4.46 -23.46
N ASP A 150 -0.96 -4.94 -22.23
CA ASP A 150 -2.24 -5.50 -21.77
C ASP A 150 -2.94 -4.59 -20.75
N ILE A 151 -2.27 -3.54 -20.28
CA ILE A 151 -2.78 -2.64 -19.25
C ILE A 151 -2.84 -1.22 -19.81
N SER A 152 -4.07 -0.76 -20.06
CA SER A 152 -4.37 0.60 -20.43
C SER A 152 -5.75 1.02 -19.95
N PHE A 153 -5.93 2.29 -19.63
CA PHE A 153 -7.22 2.86 -19.22
C PHE A 153 -7.26 4.36 -19.48
N ASP A 154 -8.45 4.91 -19.49
CA ASP A 154 -8.66 6.34 -19.72
C ASP A 154 -8.34 7.14 -18.45
N ILE A 155 -7.73 8.30 -18.66
CA ILE A 155 -7.34 9.25 -17.63
C ILE A 155 -7.79 10.65 -18.04
N GLU A 156 -8.03 11.48 -17.05
CA GLU A 156 -8.02 12.93 -17.21
C GLU A 156 -6.72 13.46 -16.63
N TYR A 157 -6.07 14.40 -17.30
CA TYR A 157 -4.86 15.03 -16.79
C TYR A 157 -4.90 16.55 -16.95
N GLN A 158 -4.37 17.26 -15.96
CA GLN A 158 -4.33 18.71 -15.95
C GLN A 158 -2.87 19.16 -15.79
N VAL A 159 -2.42 20.02 -16.70
CA VAL A 159 -1.06 20.57 -16.64
C VAL A 159 -0.97 21.49 -15.41
N VAL A 160 0.08 21.27 -14.59
CA VAL A 160 0.36 22.11 -13.41
C VAL A 160 1.65 22.90 -13.54
N ARG A 161 2.49 22.53 -14.50
CA ARG A 161 3.69 23.28 -14.90
C ARG A 161 4.17 22.78 -16.26
N SER A 162 4.73 23.69 -17.04
CA SER A 162 5.43 23.39 -18.29
C SER A 162 6.78 24.09 -18.31
N GLU A 163 7.84 23.37 -18.66
CA GLU A 163 9.18 23.93 -18.82
C GLU A 163 9.94 23.19 -19.93
N ASN A 164 10.47 23.92 -20.92
CA ASN A 164 11.28 23.37 -22.02
C ASN A 164 10.62 22.18 -22.77
N GLY A 165 9.30 22.21 -22.93
CA GLY A 165 8.52 21.14 -23.59
C GLY A 165 8.29 19.90 -22.71
N VAL A 166 8.72 19.94 -21.44
CA VAL A 166 8.37 18.95 -20.43
C VAL A 166 7.21 19.49 -19.61
N ILE A 167 6.12 18.72 -19.55
CA ILE A 167 4.94 19.07 -18.74
C ILE A 167 4.84 18.13 -17.55
N ALA A 168 4.52 18.68 -16.38
CA ALA A 168 4.04 17.87 -15.26
C ALA A 168 2.55 18.10 -15.10
N ALA A 169 1.82 17.02 -14.90
CA ALA A 169 0.38 17.03 -14.81
C ALA A 169 -0.09 16.21 -13.60
N THR A 170 -1.19 16.65 -13.00
CA THR A 170 -2.00 15.80 -12.12
C THR A 170 -2.86 14.88 -12.97
N ILE A 171 -3.20 13.70 -12.45
CA ILE A 171 -4.11 12.77 -13.12
C ILE A 171 -5.30 12.43 -12.24
N VAL A 172 -6.44 12.24 -12.88
CA VAL A 172 -7.65 11.70 -12.31
C VAL A 172 -8.00 10.42 -13.06
N VAL A 173 -8.29 9.37 -12.29
CA VAL A 173 -8.60 8.03 -12.81
C VAL A 173 -9.80 7.45 -12.07
N SER A 174 -10.54 6.56 -12.73
CA SER A 174 -11.65 5.83 -12.10
C SER A 174 -11.17 4.95 -10.94
N ASP A 175 -12.07 4.53 -10.05
CA ASP A 175 -11.70 3.70 -8.89
C ASP A 175 -11.02 2.39 -9.28
N GLU A 176 -11.53 1.71 -10.31
CA GLU A 176 -10.96 0.47 -10.86
C GLU A 176 -9.57 0.71 -11.48
N SER A 177 -9.43 1.79 -12.25
CA SER A 177 -8.16 2.18 -12.87
C SER A 177 -7.13 2.58 -11.81
N ARG A 178 -7.58 3.16 -10.69
CA ARG A 178 -6.72 3.53 -9.57
C ARG A 178 -6.08 2.31 -8.93
N GLU A 179 -6.86 1.25 -8.72
CA GLU A 179 -6.33 0.01 -8.16
C GLU A 179 -5.37 -0.67 -9.13
N THR A 180 -5.68 -0.64 -10.43
CA THR A 180 -4.79 -1.14 -11.49
C THR A 180 -3.47 -0.36 -11.53
N LEU A 181 -3.52 0.97 -11.48
CA LEU A 181 -2.35 1.83 -11.42
C LEU A 181 -1.52 1.56 -10.16
N ARG A 182 -2.19 1.41 -9.01
CA ARG A 182 -1.54 1.12 -7.73
C ARG A 182 -0.84 -0.24 -7.76
N GLN A 183 -1.48 -1.27 -8.30
CA GLN A 183 -0.89 -2.60 -8.50
C GLN A 183 0.35 -2.51 -9.40
N PHE A 184 0.26 -1.79 -10.51
CA PHE A 184 1.38 -1.60 -11.42
C PHE A 184 2.56 -0.90 -10.71
N LEU A 185 2.32 0.27 -10.09
CA LEU A 185 3.35 1.03 -9.38
C LEU A 185 3.97 0.22 -8.23
N PHE A 186 3.17 -0.47 -7.43
CA PHE A 186 3.69 -1.30 -6.35
C PHE A 186 4.54 -2.46 -6.86
N SER A 187 4.13 -3.10 -7.97
CA SER A 187 4.91 -4.18 -8.59
C SER A 187 6.27 -3.67 -9.09
N MET A 188 6.27 -2.49 -9.71
CA MET A 188 7.50 -1.84 -10.16
C MET A 188 8.41 -1.44 -8.99
N HIS A 189 7.84 -0.85 -7.93
CA HIS A 189 8.59 -0.52 -6.73
C HIS A 189 9.24 -1.77 -6.10
N LYS A 190 8.48 -2.86 -5.98
CA LYS A 190 8.99 -4.13 -5.45
C LYS A 190 10.08 -4.74 -6.32
N ALA A 191 9.99 -4.60 -7.64
CA ALA A 191 11.03 -5.05 -8.57
C ALA A 191 12.33 -4.22 -8.42
N GLN A 192 12.21 -2.90 -8.29
CA GLN A 192 13.37 -2.00 -8.13
C GLN A 192 14.01 -2.07 -6.74
N HIS A 193 13.22 -2.39 -5.71
CA HIS A 193 13.64 -2.41 -4.31
C HIS A 193 13.36 -3.77 -3.65
N SER A 194 13.73 -4.86 -4.31
CA SER A 194 13.43 -6.23 -3.84
C SER A 194 13.93 -6.48 -2.41
N ASN A 195 15.09 -5.92 -2.07
CA ASN A 195 15.73 -6.00 -0.76
C ASN A 195 14.87 -5.44 0.39
N LEU A 196 13.90 -4.55 0.11
CA LEU A 196 12.98 -4.03 1.13
C LEU A 196 11.86 -5.01 1.49
N TYR A 197 11.62 -6.00 0.64
CA TYR A 197 10.52 -6.96 0.75
C TYR A 197 10.99 -8.40 0.98
N GLU A 198 12.29 -8.62 0.94
CA GLU A 198 12.87 -9.90 1.30
C GLU A 198 12.74 -10.12 2.81
N ARG A 199 12.27 -11.32 3.18
CA ARG A 199 12.22 -11.73 4.57
C ARG A 199 13.66 -11.91 5.02
N VAL A 200 14.12 -11.12 5.98
CA VAL A 200 15.35 -11.44 6.71
C VAL A 200 15.11 -12.78 7.40
N VAL A 201 15.57 -13.86 6.77
CA VAL A 201 15.74 -15.12 7.48
C VAL A 201 16.97 -14.88 8.33
N ASP A 202 16.75 -14.52 9.59
CA ASP A 202 17.82 -14.50 10.58
C ASP A 202 18.40 -15.91 10.63
N SER A 203 19.56 -16.08 9.99
CA SER A 203 20.30 -17.35 9.96
C SER A 203 21.15 -17.51 11.22
N ASP A 204 20.65 -16.99 12.34
CA ASP A 204 21.36 -16.98 13.63
C ASP A 204 20.70 -17.94 14.62
N LYS A 205 20.38 -19.17 14.17
CA LYS A 205 20.13 -20.36 15.01
C LYS A 205 20.44 -21.66 14.26
N THR A 206 21.68 -21.82 13.77
CA THR A 206 22.22 -23.17 13.48
C THR A 206 23.64 -23.27 14.01
N ASP A 207 23.78 -23.26 15.34
CA ASP A 207 24.97 -23.73 16.05
C ASP A 207 24.57 -24.47 17.34
N ILE A 208 23.59 -25.37 17.26
CA ILE A 208 23.39 -26.41 18.28
C ILE A 208 23.07 -27.74 17.59
N GLU A 209 23.96 -28.19 16.72
CA GLU A 209 23.97 -29.60 16.28
C GLU A 209 25.40 -30.12 16.00
N GLY A 210 26.42 -29.42 16.51
CA GLY A 210 27.83 -29.81 16.42
C GLY A 210 28.44 -30.34 17.73
N ALA A 211 27.76 -30.21 18.88
CA ALA A 211 28.36 -30.53 20.18
C ALA A 211 28.03 -31.94 20.73
N GLU A 212 27.00 -32.63 20.21
CA GLU A 212 26.64 -33.97 20.72
C GLU A 212 27.35 -35.13 20.04
N LYS A 213 28.05 -34.91 18.91
CA LYS A 213 28.88 -35.94 18.27
C LYS A 213 30.30 -36.07 18.84
N SER A 214 30.75 -35.14 19.69
CA SER A 214 32.09 -35.22 20.28
C SER A 214 32.16 -35.93 21.65
N LEU A 215 31.01 -36.21 22.28
CA LEU A 215 30.94 -36.90 23.59
C LEU A 215 30.67 -38.41 23.49
N LEU A 216 30.28 -38.92 22.31
CA LEU A 216 30.06 -40.35 22.06
C LEU A 216 31.28 -41.09 21.47
N SER A 217 32.37 -40.37 21.13
CA SER A 217 33.61 -40.99 20.62
C SER A 217 34.70 -41.21 21.69
N LEU A 218 34.42 -40.95 22.98
CA LEU A 218 35.38 -41.12 24.08
C LEU A 218 35.01 -42.21 25.09
N LYS A 219 34.10 -43.15 24.74
CA LYS A 219 33.77 -44.31 25.58
C LYS A 219 34.01 -45.67 24.93
N SER A 220 34.79 -45.73 23.86
CA SER A 220 35.17 -47.00 23.23
C SER A 220 36.63 -46.99 22.82
N GLU A 221 37.53 -46.95 23.80
CA GLU A 221 38.89 -47.48 23.70
C GLU A 221 39.51 -47.47 25.10
N THR A 222 39.64 -48.69 25.65
CA THR A 222 40.59 -49.17 26.70
C THR A 222 40.78 -48.38 27.99
#